data_AF-A0A932C704-F1
#
_entry.id   AF-A0A932C704-F1
#
_cell.length_a   1.000
_cell.length_b   1.000
_cell.length_c   1.000
_cell.angle_alpha   90.00
_cell.angle_beta   90.00
_cell.angle_gamma   90.00
#
_symmetry.space_group_name_H-M   'P 1'
#
loop_
_entity.id
_entity.type
_entity.pdbx_description
1 polymer ?
#
loop_
_entity_poly.entity_id
_entity_poly.type
_entity_poly.pdbx_seq_one_letter_code
_entity_poly.pdbx_strand_id
1 'polypeptide(L)'
;MNQPSFSFLHRPLAGLLLLAAIARAEETAPPGPAPVSLPAIVGEITAHNPELKFYEAEIAAVKAASQSAGALNDPSISLGVGRKRISDVTTGTFLGAGHAWSVSVTQTFEWPGRLALRKAIAN
;
A
#
# COMPACT_ATOMS: atom_id res chain seq x y z
N MET A 1 15.29 -61.66 -75.96
CA MET A 1 14.30 -60.57 -76.06
C MET A 1 14.08 -60.00 -74.66
N ASN A 2 14.37 -58.70 -74.52
CA ASN A 2 14.34 -57.73 -73.39
C ASN A 2 13.87 -58.10 -71.97
N GLN A 3 14.61 -57.59 -70.96
CA GLN A 3 14.22 -57.46 -69.54
C GLN A 3 13.19 -56.33 -69.29
N PRO A 4 12.66 -56.13 -68.06
CA PRO A 4 13.40 -55.34 -67.05
C PRO A 4 13.33 -55.84 -65.58
N SER A 5 14.39 -55.51 -64.85
CA SER A 5 14.56 -55.63 -63.39
C SER A 5 13.61 -54.72 -62.60
N PHE A 6 13.20 -55.09 -61.38
CA PHE A 6 12.91 -54.10 -60.31
C PHE A 6 13.16 -54.66 -58.91
N SER A 7 13.85 -53.82 -58.14
CA SER A 7 14.48 -54.01 -56.84
C SER A 7 13.47 -54.13 -55.69
N PHE A 8 13.55 -55.21 -54.90
CA PHE A 8 12.75 -55.39 -53.69
C PHE A 8 13.60 -55.93 -52.53
N LEU A 9 14.54 -55.14 -51.99
CA LEU A 9 15.25 -55.54 -50.76
C LEU A 9 15.76 -54.41 -49.86
N HIS A 10 15.18 -53.20 -49.89
CA HIS A 10 15.61 -52.08 -49.04
C HIS A 10 14.51 -51.46 -48.15
N ARG A 11 13.27 -51.97 -48.17
CA ARG A 11 12.15 -51.37 -47.43
C ARG A 11 12.02 -51.71 -45.93
N PRO A 12 12.50 -52.84 -45.36
CA PRO A 12 12.30 -53.08 -43.92
C PRO A 12 13.33 -52.35 -43.05
N LEU A 13 14.55 -52.13 -43.55
CA LEU A 13 15.65 -51.55 -42.77
C LEU A 13 15.49 -50.03 -42.58
N ALA A 14 14.97 -49.33 -43.60
CA ALA A 14 14.65 -47.91 -43.52
C ALA A 14 13.49 -47.62 -42.55
N GLY A 15 12.49 -48.51 -42.49
CA GLY A 15 11.37 -48.40 -41.53
C GLY A 15 11.83 -48.60 -40.08
N LEU A 16 12.73 -49.55 -39.83
CA LEU A 16 13.30 -49.81 -38.50
C LEU A 16 14.20 -48.66 -38.03
N LEU A 17 15.01 -48.07 -38.93
CA LEU A 17 15.84 -46.91 -38.65
C LEU A 17 15.00 -45.65 -38.38
N LEU A 18 13.88 -45.46 -39.11
CA LEU A 18 12.96 -44.37 -38.82
C LEU A 18 12.31 -44.54 -37.44
N LEU A 19 11.87 -45.76 -37.09
CA LEU A 19 11.26 -46.03 -35.78
C LEU A 19 12.26 -45.84 -34.63
N ALA A 20 13.52 -46.27 -34.81
CA ALA A 20 14.59 -46.07 -33.84
C ALA A 20 14.99 -44.59 -33.68
N ALA A 21 14.92 -43.80 -34.75
CA ALA A 21 15.16 -42.36 -34.70
C ALA A 21 14.04 -41.60 -33.95
N ILE A 22 12.78 -42.04 -34.08
CA ILE A 22 11.64 -41.47 -33.34
C ILE A 22 11.72 -41.83 -31.85
N ALA A 23 12.17 -43.05 -31.51
CA ALA A 23 12.37 -43.48 -30.12
C ALA A 23 13.55 -42.79 -29.41
N ARG A 24 14.50 -42.19 -30.15
CA ARG A 24 15.62 -41.41 -29.58
C ARG A 24 15.32 -39.92 -29.45
N ALA A 25 14.17 -39.45 -29.95
CA ALA A 25 13.74 -38.06 -29.85
C ALA A 25 13.03 -37.73 -28.53
N GLU A 26 12.79 -38.72 -27.68
CA GLU A 26 12.10 -38.57 -26.39
C GLU A 26 13.07 -38.56 -25.20
N GLU A 27 14.16 -37.77 -25.22
CA GLU A 27 14.81 -37.44 -23.94
C GLU A 27 15.69 -36.20 -23.98
N THR A 28 15.07 -35.03 -24.11
CA THR A 28 15.59 -33.81 -23.46
C THR A 28 14.40 -32.92 -23.15
N ALA A 29 13.63 -33.30 -22.12
CA ALA A 29 12.78 -32.32 -21.46
C ALA A 29 13.71 -31.22 -20.90
N PRO A 30 13.43 -29.93 -21.14
CA PRO A 30 14.19 -28.86 -20.49
C PRO A 30 14.17 -29.10 -18.97
N PRO A 31 15.29 -28.85 -18.26
CA PRO A 31 15.30 -29.01 -16.81
C PRO A 31 14.14 -28.22 -16.23
N GLY A 32 13.21 -28.94 -15.57
CA GLY A 32 12.11 -28.32 -14.85
C GLY A 32 12.67 -27.31 -13.85
N PRO A 33 11.91 -26.25 -13.51
CA PRO A 33 12.40 -25.24 -12.58
C PRO A 33 12.89 -25.91 -11.30
N ALA A 34 14.08 -25.50 -10.83
CA ALA A 34 14.66 -26.02 -9.61
C ALA A 34 13.65 -25.86 -8.46
N PRO A 35 13.52 -26.86 -7.56
CA PRO A 35 12.55 -26.81 -6.49
C PRO A 35 12.82 -25.57 -5.61
N VAL A 36 11.82 -24.72 -5.49
CA VAL A 36 11.91 -23.52 -4.65
C VAL A 36 11.96 -23.96 -3.19
N SER A 37 12.97 -23.49 -2.47
CA SER A 37 13.13 -23.82 -1.06
C SER A 37 12.02 -23.19 -0.21
N LEU A 38 11.56 -23.90 0.83
CA LEU A 38 10.56 -23.39 1.76
C LEU A 38 10.94 -22.03 2.38
N PRO A 39 12.21 -21.77 2.79
CA PRO A 39 12.61 -20.46 3.28
C PRO A 39 12.44 -19.33 2.24
N ALA A 40 12.63 -19.62 0.95
CA ALA A 40 12.44 -18.63 -0.11
C ALA A 40 10.96 -18.24 -0.25
N ILE A 41 10.05 -19.21 -0.19
CA ILE A 41 8.60 -18.96 -0.24
C ILE A 41 8.14 -18.19 0.99
N VAL A 42 8.61 -18.58 2.18
CA VAL A 42 8.29 -17.87 3.43
C VAL A 42 8.78 -16.42 3.37
N GLY A 43 10.02 -16.20 2.92
CA GLY A 43 10.56 -14.85 2.76
C GLY A 43 9.76 -13.99 1.78
N GLU A 44 9.37 -14.55 0.64
CA GLU A 44 8.56 -13.85 -0.36
C GLU A 44 7.18 -13.48 0.19
N ILE A 45 6.51 -14.42 0.86
CA ILE A 45 5.21 -14.19 1.49
C ILE A 45 5.35 -13.11 2.56
N THR A 46 6.29 -13.23 3.51
CA THR A 46 6.47 -12.22 4.56
C THR A 46 6.75 -10.83 4.00
N ALA A 47 7.55 -10.71 2.93
CA ALA A 47 7.86 -9.42 2.31
C ALA A 47 6.64 -8.75 1.61
N HIS A 48 5.74 -9.55 1.05
CA HIS A 48 4.59 -9.06 0.27
C HIS A 48 3.24 -9.25 0.98
N ASN A 49 3.21 -9.75 2.21
CA ASN A 49 1.98 -10.02 2.95
C ASN A 49 1.25 -8.70 3.30
N PRO A 50 0.04 -8.46 2.76
CA PRO A 50 -0.72 -7.24 3.06
C PRO A 50 -1.29 -7.24 4.50
N GLU A 51 -1.62 -8.40 5.08
CA GLU A 51 -2.11 -8.51 6.46
C GLU A 51 -1.01 -8.14 7.46
N LEU A 52 0.22 -8.58 7.21
CA LEU A 52 1.38 -8.20 8.03
C LEU A 52 1.57 -6.68 8.02
N LYS A 53 1.55 -6.05 6.84
CA LYS A 53 1.65 -4.59 6.70
C LYS A 53 0.51 -3.85 7.40
N PHE A 54 -0.70 -4.41 7.36
CA PHE A 54 -1.85 -3.85 8.06
C PHE A 54 -1.61 -3.82 9.57
N TYR A 55 -1.19 -4.93 10.18
CA TYR A 55 -0.91 -4.98 11.61
C TYR A 55 0.27 -4.11 12.02
N GLU A 56 1.32 -4.02 11.20
CA GLU A 56 2.42 -3.10 11.45
C GLU A 56 1.95 -1.63 11.45
N ALA A 57 1.08 -1.26 10.51
CA ALA A 57 0.49 0.07 10.46
C ALA A 57 -0.41 0.34 11.67
N GLU A 58 -1.18 -0.65 12.13
CA GLU A 58 -2.02 -0.53 13.33
C GLU A 58 -1.16 -0.34 14.59
N ILE A 59 -0.10 -1.14 14.75
CA ILE A 59 0.87 -0.98 15.85
C ILE A 59 1.53 0.39 15.79
N ALA A 60 1.91 0.86 14.60
CA ALA A 60 2.50 2.18 14.41
C ALA A 60 1.52 3.30 14.79
N ALA A 61 0.26 3.18 14.38
CA ALA A 61 -0.79 4.14 14.72
C ALA A 61 -1.06 4.19 16.24
N VAL A 62 -1.14 3.03 16.90
CA VAL A 62 -1.31 2.94 18.35
C VAL A 62 -0.10 3.54 19.08
N LYS A 63 1.13 3.25 18.63
CA LYS A 63 2.35 3.87 19.18
C LYS A 63 2.40 5.38 18.98
N ALA A 64 1.88 5.90 17.86
CA ALA A 64 1.78 7.33 17.64
C ALA A 64 0.74 7.97 18.59
N ALA A 65 -0.39 7.29 18.81
CA ALA A 65 -1.43 7.73 19.75
C ALA A 65 -0.94 7.74 21.21
N SER A 66 -0.12 6.77 21.63
CA SER A 66 0.44 6.77 22.98
C SER A 66 1.47 7.90 23.17
N GLN A 67 2.26 8.23 22.14
CA GLN A 67 3.18 9.37 22.16
C GLN A 67 2.44 10.71 22.27
N SER A 68 1.28 10.86 21.61
CA SER A 68 0.49 12.09 21.67
C SER A 68 -0.31 12.26 22.98
N ALA A 69 -0.53 11.20 23.76
CA ALA A 69 -1.25 11.28 25.03
C ALA A 69 -0.62 12.26 26.04
N GLY A 70 0.71 12.43 25.97
CA GLY A 70 1.47 13.39 26.79
C GLY A 70 1.64 14.78 26.16
N ALA A 71 1.04 15.06 25.00
CA ALA A 71 1.12 16.36 24.34
C ALA A 71 -0.04 17.27 24.79
N LEU A 72 0.18 18.59 24.67
CA LEU A 72 -0.91 19.57 24.78
C LEU A 72 -1.84 19.44 23.57
N ASN A 73 -3.09 19.87 23.73
CA ASN A 73 -4.02 19.94 22.61
C ASN A 73 -3.51 20.92 21.55
N ASP A 74 -3.83 20.66 20.29
CA ASP A 74 -3.44 21.54 19.19
C ASP A 74 -4.02 22.95 19.36
N PRO A 75 -3.24 24.01 19.08
CA PRO A 75 -3.74 25.38 19.10
C PRO A 75 -4.75 25.58 17.98
N SER A 76 -5.81 26.36 18.24
CA SER A 76 -6.75 26.77 17.21
C SER A 76 -6.50 28.21 16.76
N ILE A 77 -6.56 28.44 15.44
CA ILE A 77 -6.43 29.76 14.83
C ILE A 77 -7.73 30.07 14.10
N SER A 78 -8.33 31.23 14.38
CA SER A 78 -9.55 31.69 13.72
C SER A 78 -9.36 33.07 13.12
N LEU A 79 -9.88 33.25 11.91
CA LEU A 79 -9.93 34.52 11.18
C LEU A 79 -11.39 34.92 10.97
N GLY A 80 -11.77 36.08 11.48
CA GLY A 80 -13.05 36.71 11.20
C GLY A 80 -12.87 37.86 10.22
N VAL A 81 -13.71 37.94 9.20
CA VAL A 81 -13.84 39.10 8.31
C VAL A 81 -15.31 39.45 8.16
N GLY A 82 -15.63 40.72 8.15
CA GLY A 82 -17.02 41.17 8.10
C GLY A 82 -17.15 42.65 7.85
N ARG A 83 -18.40 43.12 7.91
CA ARG A 83 -18.74 44.54 7.76
C ARG A 83 -19.67 44.93 8.90
N LYS A 84 -19.30 45.97 9.63
CA LYS A 84 -20.12 46.54 10.70
C LYS A 84 -20.87 47.75 10.13
N ARG A 85 -22.19 47.79 10.35
CA ARG A 85 -23.05 48.94 10.06
C ARG A 85 -23.66 49.43 11.37
N ILE A 86 -23.65 50.73 11.58
CA ILE A 86 -24.21 51.39 12.75
C ILE A 86 -25.31 52.33 12.27
N SER A 87 -26.46 52.26 12.93
CA SER A 87 -27.60 53.14 12.71
C SER A 87 -28.20 53.52 14.06
N ASP A 88 -28.80 54.71 14.12
CA ASP A 88 -29.60 55.17 15.25
C ASP A 88 -30.85 54.27 15.35
N VAL A 89 -31.12 53.76 16.55
CA VAL A 89 -32.24 52.84 16.81
C VAL A 89 -33.59 53.57 16.83
N THR A 90 -33.61 54.84 17.23
CA THR A 90 -34.82 55.64 17.39
C THR A 90 -35.20 56.34 16.09
N THR A 91 -34.22 56.88 15.37
CA THR A 91 -34.47 57.63 14.12
C THR A 91 -34.24 56.82 12.85
N GLY A 92 -33.61 55.64 12.96
CA GLY A 92 -33.22 54.82 11.80
C GLY A 92 -32.08 55.43 10.96
N THR A 93 -31.55 56.58 11.37
CA THR A 93 -30.55 57.33 10.61
C THR A 93 -29.25 56.54 10.56
N PHE A 94 -28.65 56.43 9.36
CA PHE A 94 -27.36 55.77 9.18
C PHE A 94 -26.24 56.59 9.83
N LEU A 95 -25.45 55.95 10.69
CA LEU A 95 -24.38 56.59 11.46
C LEU A 95 -22.98 56.19 11.00
N GLY A 96 -22.85 55.07 10.28
CA GLY A 96 -21.57 54.66 9.70
C GLY A 96 -21.51 53.19 9.30
N ALA A 97 -20.57 52.86 8.43
CA ALA A 97 -20.25 51.48 8.08
C ALA A 97 -18.75 51.32 7.85
N GLY A 98 -18.22 50.14 8.15
CA GLY A 98 -16.81 49.82 7.96
C GLY A 98 -16.55 48.32 7.91
N HIS A 99 -15.42 47.95 7.33
CA HIS A 99 -14.94 46.58 7.36
C HIS A 99 -14.33 46.27 8.73
N ALA A 100 -14.55 45.05 9.22
CA ALA A 100 -13.99 44.57 10.47
C ALA A 100 -13.32 43.22 10.20
N TRP A 101 -12.13 43.02 10.76
CA TRP A 101 -11.46 41.72 10.75
C TRP A 101 -10.84 41.43 12.11
N SER A 102 -10.70 40.16 12.44
CA SER A 102 -10.10 39.69 13.68
C SER A 102 -9.32 38.41 13.45
N VAL A 103 -8.22 38.23 14.18
CA VAL A 103 -7.48 36.98 14.23
C VAL A 103 -7.35 36.58 15.70
N SER A 104 -7.59 35.32 16.01
CA SER A 104 -7.47 34.79 17.36
C SER A 104 -6.72 33.47 17.35
N VAL A 105 -5.80 33.29 18.31
CA VAL A 105 -5.09 32.03 18.56
C VAL A 105 -5.44 31.57 19.97
N THR A 106 -5.88 30.33 20.12
CA THR A 106 -6.27 29.75 21.41
C THR A 106 -5.47 28.47 21.68
N GLN A 107 -4.87 28.38 22.86
CA GLN A 107 -4.19 27.19 23.36
C GLN A 107 -4.82 26.77 24.69
N THR A 108 -5.24 25.52 24.79
CA THR A 108 -5.74 24.96 26.05
C THR A 108 -4.56 24.45 26.88
N PHE A 109 -4.41 24.99 28.08
CA PHE A 109 -3.46 24.50 29.09
C PHE A 109 -4.19 23.67 30.13
N GLU A 110 -3.65 22.50 30.42
CA GLU A 110 -4.23 21.59 31.40
C GLU A 110 -3.61 21.78 32.77
N TRP A 111 -4.35 21.41 33.82
CA TRP A 111 -3.83 21.44 35.17
C TRP A 111 -2.54 20.60 35.28
N PRO A 112 -1.56 21.04 36.09
CA PRO A 112 -0.33 20.30 36.32
C PRO A 112 -0.64 18.86 36.74
N GLY A 113 0.07 17.90 36.15
CA GLY A 113 -0.08 16.47 36.45
C GLY A 113 -1.09 15.72 35.57
N ARG A 114 -2.10 16.37 34.96
CA ARG A 114 -3.04 15.67 34.05
C ARG A 114 -2.34 15.10 32.81
N LEU A 115 -1.39 15.85 32.26
CA LEU A 115 -0.57 15.42 31.12
C LEU A 115 0.26 14.18 31.43
N ALA A 116 0.89 14.18 32.61
CA ALA A 116 1.68 13.05 33.10
C ALA A 116 0.80 11.83 33.35
N LEU A 117 -0.42 12.04 33.88
CA LEU A 117 -1.40 10.97 34.09
C LEU A 117 -1.88 10.37 32.76
N ARG A 118 -2.19 11.18 31.74
CA ARG A 118 -2.55 10.68 30.41
C ARG A 118 -1.43 9.84 29.80
N LYS A 119 -0.19 10.32 29.90
CA LYS A 119 0.98 9.59 29.44
C LYS A 119 1.16 8.27 30.19
N ALA A 120 0.94 8.24 31.51
CA ALA A 120 1.07 7.04 32.32
C ALA A 120 0.02 5.97 32.00
N ILE A 121 -1.21 6.37 31.65
CA ILE A 121 -2.29 5.44 31.24
C ILE A 121 -2.05 4.86 29.85
N ALA A 122 -1.35 5.60 28.98
CA ALA A 122 -1.10 5.20 27.59
C ALA A 122 0.15 4.30 27.41
N ASN A 123 0.82 3.90 28.50
CA ASN A 123 2.12 3.22 28.49
C ASN A 123 2.03 1.74 28.89
#